data_AF-A0A2G5D679-F1
#
_entry.id   AF-A0A2G5D679-F1
#
_cell.length_a   1.000
_cell.length_b   1.000
_cell.length_c   1.000
_cell.angle_alpha   90.00
_cell.angle_beta   90.00
_cell.angle_gamma   90.00
#
_symmetry.space_group_name_H-M   'P 1'
#
loop_
_entity.id
_entity.type
_entity.pdbx_description
1 polymer ?
#
loop_
_entity_poly.entity_id
_entity_poly.type
_entity_poly.pdbx_seq_one_letter_code
_entity_poly.pdbx_strand_id
1 'polypeptide(L)'
;MLYSRRIIFVQYLLEDVALVPTRLNKITMQAQRDLYLLLSRFILFYELVDELDTFLNHFPVFPNAFLVGGPADIFVIELADQLQKLKVEPVLLHYFSHMKVLQGLELRMTTSTRLKACLYSFTSPGGPMYPTRTVRHAAWQALDLLFPVGRYPRHLISLFFRLLYPWYWPSSCWNFIISCISAVLHSLLRFIFSSWENLWRPKNHQP
;
A
#
# COMPACT_ATOMS: atom_id res chain seq x y z
N MET A 1 -27.98 -8.15 -9.36
CA MET A 1 -28.36 -9.21 -8.39
C MET A 1 -27.19 -10.11 -7.97
N LEU A 2 -26.35 -10.64 -8.88
CA LEU A 2 -25.26 -11.57 -8.52
C LEU A 2 -24.15 -10.96 -7.66
N TYR A 3 -23.78 -9.69 -7.88
CA TYR A 3 -22.75 -9.00 -7.09
C TYR A 3 -23.15 -8.85 -5.61
N SER A 4 -24.41 -8.49 -5.37
CA SER A 4 -25.00 -8.36 -4.03
C SER A 4 -25.07 -9.69 -3.28
N ARG A 5 -25.30 -10.82 -3.97
CA ARG A 5 -25.26 -12.13 -3.30
C ARG A 5 -23.86 -12.56 -2.88
N ARG A 6 -22.83 -12.20 -3.67
CA ARG A 6 -21.44 -12.56 -3.37
C ARG A 6 -20.90 -11.77 -2.18
N ILE A 7 -21.20 -10.48 -2.08
CA ILE A 7 -20.76 -9.66 -0.94
C ILE A 7 -21.39 -10.14 0.37
N ILE A 8 -22.70 -10.42 0.37
CA ILE A 8 -23.41 -10.94 1.55
C ILE A 8 -22.81 -12.26 2.01
N PHE A 9 -22.44 -13.14 1.07
CA PHE A 9 -21.80 -14.40 1.41
C PHE A 9 -20.41 -14.22 2.02
N VAL A 10 -19.60 -13.29 1.50
CA VAL A 10 -18.27 -13.00 2.06
C VAL A 10 -18.38 -12.34 3.43
N GLN A 11 -19.31 -11.41 3.62
CA GLN A 11 -19.61 -10.80 4.92
C GLN A 11 -20.04 -11.87 5.93
N TYR A 12 -20.97 -12.76 5.54
CA TYR A 12 -21.36 -13.90 6.39
C TYR A 12 -20.16 -14.79 6.76
N LEU A 13 -19.29 -15.11 5.80
CA LEU A 13 -18.10 -15.92 6.08
C LEU A 13 -17.11 -15.20 7.01
N LEU A 14 -16.99 -13.88 6.90
CA LEU A 14 -16.08 -13.08 7.72
C LEU A 14 -16.65 -12.91 9.13
N GLU A 15 -17.83 -12.30 9.24
CA GLU A 15 -18.46 -11.90 10.50
C GLU A 15 -18.97 -13.11 11.30
N ASP A 16 -19.74 -14.01 10.68
CA ASP A 16 -20.43 -15.09 11.41
C ASP A 16 -19.60 -16.38 11.55
N VAL A 17 -18.57 -16.56 10.73
CA VAL A 17 -17.75 -17.80 10.69
C VAL A 17 -16.31 -17.56 11.12
N ALA A 18 -15.59 -16.63 10.48
CA ALA A 18 -14.16 -16.44 10.73
C ALA A 18 -13.89 -15.71 12.04
N LEU A 19 -14.64 -14.65 12.35
CA LEU A 19 -14.50 -13.86 13.57
C LEU A 19 -15.13 -14.52 14.81
N VAL A 20 -15.95 -15.56 14.64
CA VAL A 20 -16.58 -16.29 15.75
C VAL A 20 -15.80 -17.57 16.09
N PRO A 21 -14.97 -17.57 17.16
CA PRO A 21 -14.08 -18.69 17.48
C PRO A 21 -14.82 -20.00 17.76
N THR A 22 -16.05 -19.94 18.29
CA THR A 22 -16.89 -21.12 18.56
C THR A 22 -17.35 -21.84 17.29
N ARG A 23 -17.47 -21.12 16.17
CA ARG A 23 -17.82 -21.67 14.86
C ARG A 23 -16.56 -22.13 14.14
N LEU A 24 -15.50 -21.33 14.20
CA LEU A 24 -14.22 -21.65 13.58
C LEU A 24 -13.64 -22.97 14.11
N ASN A 25 -13.68 -23.19 15.43
CA ASN A 25 -13.17 -24.41 16.07
C ASN A 25 -13.93 -25.70 15.71
N LYS A 26 -15.10 -25.61 15.05
CA LYS A 26 -15.83 -26.78 14.54
C LYS A 26 -15.29 -27.27 13.19
N ILE A 27 -14.49 -26.45 12.52
CA ILE A 27 -13.92 -26.71 11.21
C ILE A 27 -12.53 -27.32 11.37
N THR A 28 -12.12 -28.18 10.44
CA THR A 28 -10.76 -28.74 10.44
C THR A 28 -9.73 -27.63 10.25
N MET A 29 -8.54 -27.79 10.86
CA MET A 29 -7.46 -26.80 10.74
C MET A 29 -7.11 -26.47 9.29
N GLN A 30 -7.21 -27.42 8.36
CA GLN A 30 -6.94 -27.16 6.94
C GLN A 30 -8.01 -26.26 6.31
N ALA A 31 -9.29 -26.53 6.56
CA ALA A 31 -10.37 -25.72 6.02
C ALA A 31 -10.42 -24.32 6.65
N GLN A 32 -10.01 -24.16 7.91
CA GLN A 32 -9.81 -22.83 8.50
C GLN A 32 -8.77 -22.02 7.71
N ARG A 33 -7.65 -22.64 7.33
CA ARG A 33 -6.61 -21.95 6.54
C ARG A 33 -7.11 -21.54 5.18
N ASP A 34 -7.76 -22.45 4.47
CA ASP A 34 -8.29 -22.18 3.14
C ASP A 34 -9.36 -21.09 3.19
N LEU A 35 -10.17 -21.04 4.25
CA LEU A 35 -11.12 -19.96 4.51
C LEU A 35 -10.41 -18.61 4.69
N TYR A 36 -9.40 -18.52 5.55
CA TYR A 36 -8.67 -17.28 5.78
C TYR A 36 -7.90 -16.80 4.53
N LEU A 37 -7.32 -17.72 3.76
CA LEU A 37 -6.68 -17.41 2.48
C LEU A 37 -7.69 -16.94 1.42
N LEU A 38 -8.91 -17.47 1.45
CA LEU A 38 -9.99 -16.99 0.60
C LEU A 38 -10.40 -15.58 1.01
N LEU A 39 -10.64 -15.35 2.30
CA LEU A 39 -11.05 -14.05 2.83
C LEU A 39 -9.99 -12.96 2.58
N SER A 40 -8.70 -13.27 2.71
CA SER A 40 -7.62 -12.31 2.41
C SER A 40 -7.65 -11.76 0.99
N ARG A 41 -8.19 -12.54 0.02
CA ARG A 41 -8.35 -12.09 -1.38
C ARG A 41 -9.48 -11.08 -1.55
N PHE A 42 -10.49 -11.13 -0.67
CA PHE A 42 -11.74 -10.40 -0.85
C PHE A 42 -11.91 -9.24 0.13
N ILE A 43 -11.18 -9.20 1.25
CA ILE A 43 -11.27 -8.12 2.26
C ILE A 43 -11.08 -6.74 1.62
N LEU A 44 -9.98 -6.54 0.87
CA LEU A 44 -9.72 -5.26 0.21
C LEU A 44 -10.67 -5.00 -0.96
N PHE A 45 -11.12 -6.05 -1.65
CA PHE A 45 -12.02 -5.93 -2.80
C PHE A 45 -13.43 -5.46 -2.40
N TYR A 46 -13.93 -5.90 -1.24
CA TYR A 46 -15.24 -5.52 -0.72
C TYR A 46 -15.19 -4.39 0.31
N GLU A 47 -14.04 -3.74 0.47
CA GLU A 47 -13.86 -2.60 1.39
C GLU A 47 -14.14 -2.95 2.87
N LEU A 48 -13.89 -4.20 3.27
CA LEU A 48 -14.06 -4.70 4.65
C LEU A 48 -12.85 -4.34 5.53
N VAL A 49 -12.34 -3.13 5.35
CA VAL A 49 -11.09 -2.64 5.92
C VAL A 49 -11.13 -2.58 7.45
N ASP A 50 -12.28 -2.19 8.00
CA ASP A 50 -12.47 -1.99 9.44
C ASP A 50 -12.33 -3.31 10.22
N GLU A 51 -12.56 -4.44 9.56
CA GLU A 51 -12.45 -5.78 10.13
C GLU A 51 -11.06 -6.41 9.90
N LEU A 52 -10.12 -5.71 9.24
CA LEU A 52 -8.82 -6.30 8.95
C LEU A 52 -8.02 -6.58 10.23
N ASP A 53 -8.05 -5.68 11.21
CA ASP A 53 -7.30 -5.87 12.46
C ASP A 53 -7.88 -7.04 13.27
N THR A 54 -9.21 -7.10 13.41
CA THR A 54 -9.88 -8.23 14.07
C THR A 54 -9.63 -9.55 13.34
N PHE A 55 -9.64 -9.53 12.00
CA PHE A 55 -9.31 -10.68 11.16
C PHE A 55 -7.87 -11.17 11.34
N LEU A 56 -6.88 -10.27 11.37
CA LEU A 56 -5.47 -10.62 11.58
C LEU A 56 -5.22 -11.16 13.00
N ASN A 57 -5.96 -10.67 13.99
CA ASN A 57 -5.85 -11.14 15.38
C ASN A 57 -6.49 -12.53 15.60
N HIS A 58 -7.52 -12.90 14.84
CA HIS A 58 -8.18 -14.22 14.92
C HIS A 58 -7.56 -15.27 13.98
N PHE A 59 -6.51 -14.91 13.27
CA PHE A 59 -5.89 -15.76 12.27
C PHE A 59 -5.37 -17.07 12.90
N PRO A 60 -5.70 -18.26 12.35
CA PRO A 60 -5.25 -19.53 12.89
C PRO A 60 -3.72 -19.67 12.87
N VAL A 61 -3.14 -20.13 13.97
CA VAL A 61 -1.69 -20.36 14.06
C VAL A 61 -1.27 -21.52 13.17
N PHE A 62 -0.30 -21.27 12.30
CA PHE A 62 0.24 -22.30 11.40
C PHE A 62 1.44 -23.02 12.03
N PRO A 63 1.59 -24.35 11.83
CA PRO A 63 2.80 -25.07 12.18
C PRO A 63 4.00 -24.58 11.35
N ASN A 64 3.75 -24.07 10.13
CA ASN A 64 4.77 -23.48 9.26
C ASN A 64 4.93 -21.95 9.47
N ALA A 65 4.34 -21.37 10.52
CA ALA A 65 4.41 -19.92 10.76
C ALA A 65 5.86 -19.40 10.85
N PHE A 66 6.80 -20.23 11.31
CA PHE A 66 8.23 -19.88 11.31
C PHE A 66 8.78 -19.59 9.90
N LEU A 67 8.34 -20.35 8.89
CA LEU A 67 8.82 -20.21 7.52
C LEU A 67 8.10 -19.09 6.77
N VAL A 68 6.79 -18.97 6.95
CA VAL A 68 5.95 -18.06 6.16
C VAL A 68 5.79 -16.68 6.81
N GLY A 69 5.91 -16.59 8.14
CA GLY A 69 5.71 -15.37 8.91
C GLY A 69 4.40 -15.36 9.69
N GLY A 70 4.06 -14.18 10.22
CA GLY A 70 2.84 -13.97 10.99
C GLY A 70 1.58 -13.86 10.11
N PRO A 71 0.40 -13.64 10.72
CA PRO A 71 -0.86 -13.42 10.00
C PRO A 71 -0.79 -12.31 8.95
N ALA A 72 -0.18 -11.17 9.30
CA ALA A 72 -0.02 -10.03 8.40
C ALA A 72 0.88 -10.37 7.20
N ASP A 73 1.94 -11.15 7.42
CA ASP A 73 2.84 -11.61 6.36
C ASP A 73 2.10 -12.48 5.34
N ILE A 74 1.29 -13.42 5.83
CA ILE A 74 0.50 -14.33 4.98
C ILE A 74 -0.54 -13.55 4.17
N PHE A 75 -1.24 -12.63 4.82
CA PHE A 75 -2.20 -11.74 4.16
C PHE A 75 -1.52 -10.93 3.04
N VAL A 76 -0.37 -10.32 3.32
CA VAL A 76 0.37 -9.51 2.32
C VAL A 76 0.93 -10.37 1.19
N ILE A 77 1.38 -11.59 1.47
CA ILE A 77 1.82 -12.54 0.44
C ILE A 77 0.66 -12.86 -0.51
N GLU A 78 -0.50 -13.23 0.03
CA GLU A 78 -1.66 -13.56 -0.79
C GLU A 78 -2.12 -12.34 -1.60
N LEU A 79 -2.14 -11.15 -0.99
CA LEU A 79 -2.45 -9.90 -1.67
C LEU A 79 -1.47 -9.63 -2.83
N ALA A 80 -0.16 -9.77 -2.61
CA ALA A 80 0.85 -9.57 -3.64
C ALA A 80 0.68 -10.56 -4.80
N ASP A 81 0.28 -11.81 -4.51
CA ASP A 81 0.00 -12.81 -5.53
C ASP A 81 -1.29 -12.54 -6.30
N GLN A 82 -2.32 -11.99 -5.65
CA GLN A 82 -3.54 -11.55 -6.33
C GLN A 82 -3.23 -10.40 -7.29
N LEU A 83 -2.51 -9.38 -6.84
CA LEU A 83 -2.16 -8.21 -7.67
C LEU A 83 -1.45 -8.61 -8.96
N GLN A 84 -0.48 -9.52 -8.88
CA GLN A 84 0.27 -10.00 -10.06
C GLN A 84 -0.61 -10.74 -11.07
N LYS A 85 -1.70 -11.37 -10.62
CA LYS A 85 -2.65 -12.09 -11.50
C LYS A 85 -3.70 -11.17 -12.11
N LEU A 86 -3.96 -10.02 -11.48
CA LEU A 86 -4.97 -9.06 -11.92
C LEU A 86 -4.49 -8.26 -13.14
N LYS A 87 -5.22 -8.38 -14.24
CA LYS A 87 -4.98 -7.60 -15.48
C LYS A 87 -6.00 -6.47 -15.70
N VAL A 88 -6.98 -6.34 -14.80
CA VAL A 88 -8.09 -5.40 -14.95
C VAL A 88 -7.74 -4.09 -14.25
N GLU A 89 -7.58 -3.03 -15.04
CA GLU A 89 -7.18 -1.69 -14.56
C GLU A 89 -8.05 -1.10 -13.43
N PRO A 90 -9.40 -1.02 -13.54
CA PRO A 90 -10.21 -0.39 -12.50
C PRO A 90 -10.13 -1.15 -11.17
N VAL A 91 -9.93 -2.47 -11.22
CA VAL A 91 -9.76 -3.31 -10.03
C VAL A 91 -8.41 -3.00 -9.39
N LEU A 92 -7.32 -2.92 -10.16
CA LEU A 92 -6.00 -2.54 -9.63
C LEU A 92 -6.02 -1.18 -8.93
N LEU A 93 -6.68 -0.18 -9.54
CA LEU A 93 -6.83 1.15 -8.94
C LEU A 93 -7.57 1.09 -7.60
N HIS A 94 -8.63 0.27 -7.52
CA HIS A 94 -9.38 0.03 -6.29
C HIS A 94 -8.54 -0.62 -5.19
N TYR A 95 -7.71 -1.60 -5.53
CA TYR A 95 -6.76 -2.15 -4.56
C TYR A 95 -5.76 -1.11 -4.09
N PHE A 96 -5.16 -0.32 -4.99
CA PHE A 96 -4.17 0.70 -4.63
C PHE A 96 -4.74 1.79 -3.73
N SER A 97 -6.01 2.19 -3.89
CA SER A 97 -6.64 3.17 -2.99
C SER A 97 -6.83 2.65 -1.56
N HIS A 98 -7.02 1.34 -1.40
CA HIS A 98 -7.23 0.69 -0.11
C HIS A 98 -5.94 0.15 0.53
N MET A 99 -4.80 0.19 -0.18
CA MET A 99 -3.52 -0.25 0.37
C MET A 99 -3.01 0.58 1.54
N LYS A 100 -3.56 1.79 1.76
CA LYS A 100 -3.22 2.63 2.92
C LYS A 100 -3.34 1.89 4.26
N VAL A 101 -4.22 0.90 4.32
CA VAL A 101 -4.51 0.10 5.52
C VAL A 101 -3.33 -0.76 5.94
N LEU A 102 -2.44 -1.10 5.00
CA LEU A 102 -1.25 -1.90 5.31
C LEU A 102 -0.15 -1.08 5.97
N GLN A 103 -0.33 0.24 6.06
CA GLN A 103 0.63 1.13 6.70
C GLN A 103 0.67 0.85 8.21
N GLY A 104 1.86 0.57 8.74
CA GLY A 104 2.04 0.29 10.16
C GLY A 104 1.91 -1.19 10.54
N LEU A 105 1.60 -2.07 9.60
CA LEU A 105 1.68 -3.51 9.85
C LEU A 105 3.14 -3.94 10.05
N GLU A 106 3.39 -4.70 11.12
CA GLU A 106 4.69 -5.31 11.37
C GLU A 106 4.90 -6.49 10.42
N LEU A 107 5.62 -6.22 9.33
CA LEU A 107 5.93 -7.22 8.30
C LEU A 107 7.38 -7.66 8.39
N ARG A 108 7.62 -8.94 8.07
CA ARG A 108 8.97 -9.46 7.89
C ARG A 108 9.65 -8.78 6.70
N MET A 109 10.98 -8.65 6.76
CA MET A 109 11.76 -8.04 5.66
C MET A 109 11.54 -8.73 4.30
N THR A 110 11.33 -10.04 4.29
CA THR A 110 11.10 -10.84 3.07
C THR A 110 9.76 -10.51 2.43
N THR A 111 8.69 -10.42 3.22
CA THR A 111 7.33 -10.09 2.75
C THR A 111 7.25 -8.63 2.33
N SER A 112 7.85 -7.72 3.09
CA SER A 112 7.94 -6.30 2.70
C SER A 112 8.69 -6.13 1.38
N THR A 113 9.79 -6.87 1.17
CA THR A 113 10.56 -6.82 -0.07
C THR A 113 9.76 -7.36 -1.25
N ARG A 114 8.99 -8.43 -1.06
CA ARG A 114 8.12 -9.01 -2.09
C ARG A 114 6.99 -8.04 -2.47
N LEU A 115 6.32 -7.43 -1.50
CA LEU A 115 5.28 -6.42 -1.76
C LEU A 115 5.87 -5.22 -2.50
N LYS A 116 7.02 -4.73 -2.06
CA LYS A 116 7.76 -3.64 -2.72
C LYS A 116 8.10 -3.99 -4.17
N ALA A 117 8.63 -5.18 -4.43
CA ALA A 117 8.94 -5.64 -5.79
C ALA A 117 7.68 -5.75 -6.67
N CYS A 118 6.58 -6.25 -6.10
CA CYS A 118 5.29 -6.32 -6.78
C CYS A 118 4.82 -4.92 -7.18
N LEU A 119 4.77 -3.96 -6.26
CA LEU A 119 4.39 -2.58 -6.55
C LEU A 119 5.31 -1.91 -7.57
N TYR A 120 6.61 -2.15 -7.51
CA TYR A 120 7.55 -1.62 -8.50
C TYR A 120 7.26 -2.12 -9.92
N SER A 121 6.85 -3.37 -10.09
CA SER A 121 6.47 -3.89 -11.42
C SER A 121 5.35 -3.07 -12.06
N PHE A 122 4.44 -2.52 -11.23
CA PHE A 122 3.38 -1.63 -11.67
C PHE A 122 3.81 -0.18 -11.90
N THR A 123 5.00 0.23 -11.48
CA THR A 123 5.53 1.59 -11.69
C THR A 123 6.31 1.75 -13.01
N SER A 124 6.77 0.65 -13.59
CA SER A 124 7.62 0.65 -14.77
C SER A 124 6.83 0.96 -16.04
N PRO A 125 7.29 1.91 -16.90
CA PRO A 125 6.72 2.11 -18.22
C PRO A 125 7.09 0.94 -19.14
N GLY A 126 6.20 0.58 -20.07
CA GLY A 126 6.50 -0.42 -21.10
C GLY A 126 5.45 -0.46 -22.21
N GLY A 127 5.50 -1.52 -23.03
CA GLY A 127 4.64 -1.71 -24.21
C GLY A 127 3.14 -1.90 -23.89
N PRO A 128 2.29 -2.23 -24.88
CA PRO A 128 0.82 -2.23 -24.72
C PRO A 128 0.27 -3.20 -23.66
N MET A 129 1.07 -4.16 -23.19
CA MET A 129 0.71 -5.06 -22.08
C MET A 129 1.14 -4.55 -20.68
N TYR A 130 1.78 -3.39 -20.58
CA TYR A 130 2.19 -2.78 -19.32
C TYR A 130 1.08 -1.90 -18.72
N PRO A 131 1.12 -1.65 -17.40
CA PRO A 131 0.12 -0.82 -16.73
C PRO A 131 0.01 0.57 -17.37
N THR A 132 -1.22 1.05 -17.48
CA THR A 132 -1.56 2.40 -17.94
C THR A 132 -0.97 3.46 -17.02
N ARG A 133 -0.87 4.70 -17.53
CA ARG A 133 -0.28 5.82 -16.79
C ARG A 133 -0.96 6.06 -15.43
N THR A 134 -2.28 5.93 -15.37
CA THR A 134 -3.13 6.00 -14.18
C THR A 134 -2.72 4.96 -13.14
N VAL A 135 -2.64 3.68 -13.54
CA VAL A 135 -2.20 2.57 -12.68
C VAL A 135 -0.79 2.80 -12.17
N ARG A 136 0.14 3.28 -13.02
CA ARG A 136 1.51 3.60 -12.58
C ARG A 136 1.55 4.69 -11.51
N HIS A 137 0.76 5.76 -11.68
CA HIS A 137 0.69 6.83 -10.68
C HIS A 137 0.09 6.36 -9.36
N ALA A 138 -0.98 5.56 -9.42
CA ALA A 138 -1.57 4.95 -8.23
C ALA A 138 -0.59 4.01 -7.52
N ALA A 139 0.16 3.18 -8.27
CA ALA A 139 1.20 2.32 -7.73
C ALA A 139 2.33 3.12 -7.07
N TRP A 140 2.78 4.22 -7.70
CA TRP A 140 3.76 5.14 -7.11
C TRP A 140 3.26 5.75 -5.80
N GLN A 141 2.00 6.18 -5.73
CA GLN A 141 1.39 6.72 -4.52
C GLN A 141 1.31 5.67 -3.41
N ALA A 142 0.84 4.46 -3.72
CA ALA A 142 0.79 3.35 -2.76
C ALA A 142 2.19 2.97 -2.26
N LEU A 143 3.18 2.92 -3.13
CA LEU A 143 4.57 2.60 -2.80
C LEU A 143 5.22 3.66 -1.90
N ASP A 144 4.94 4.94 -2.15
CA ASP A 144 5.44 6.05 -1.33
C ASP A 144 4.77 6.10 0.05
N LEU A 145 3.50 5.72 0.13
CA LEU A 145 2.75 5.63 1.39
C LEU A 145 3.25 4.47 2.25
N LEU A 146 3.38 3.27 1.67
CA LEU A 146 3.77 2.07 2.40
C LEU A 146 5.25 2.04 2.79
N PHE A 147 6.11 2.58 1.92
CA PHE A 147 7.55 2.62 2.14
C PHE A 147 8.01 4.07 2.09
N PRO A 148 7.94 4.83 3.19
CA PRO A 148 8.45 6.22 3.18
C PRO A 148 9.98 6.24 3.04
N VAL A 149 10.66 5.23 3.58
CA VAL A 149 12.12 5.08 3.52
C VAL A 149 12.53 4.76 2.08
N GLY A 150 13.21 5.70 1.44
CA GLY A 150 13.67 5.60 0.05
C GLY A 150 12.75 6.21 -0.99
N ARG A 151 11.76 7.04 -0.62
CA ARG A 151 10.96 7.85 -1.56
C ARG A 151 11.84 8.77 -2.41
N TYR A 152 12.73 9.52 -1.77
CA TYR A 152 13.61 10.47 -2.45
C TYR A 152 14.55 9.81 -3.49
N PRO A 153 15.36 8.79 -3.14
CA PRO A 153 16.24 8.15 -4.13
C PRO A 153 15.47 7.50 -5.29
N ARG A 154 14.27 6.95 -5.03
CA ARG A 154 13.40 6.40 -6.08
C ARG A 154 13.01 7.44 -7.13
N HIS A 155 12.48 8.58 -6.68
CA HIS A 155 12.07 9.66 -7.59
C HIS A 155 13.25 10.25 -8.33
N LEU A 156 14.40 10.38 -7.65
CA LEU A 156 15.65 10.82 -8.24
C LEU A 156 16.13 9.86 -9.34
N ILE A 157 16.16 8.55 -9.09
CA ILE A 157 16.53 7.54 -10.09
C ILE A 157 15.55 7.56 -11.27
N SER A 158 14.23 7.63 -11.00
CA SER A 158 13.22 7.73 -12.07
C SER A 158 13.41 8.98 -12.92
N LEU A 159 13.78 10.10 -12.31
CA LEU A 159 14.05 11.35 -12.99
C LEU A 159 15.31 11.25 -13.86
N PHE A 160 16.39 10.67 -13.34
CA PHE A 160 17.61 10.42 -14.13
C PHE A 160 17.33 9.58 -15.37
N PHE A 161 16.56 8.50 -15.26
CA PHE A 161 16.20 7.69 -16.42
C PHE A 161 15.32 8.44 -17.44
N ARG A 162 14.43 9.32 -16.99
CA ARG A 162 13.64 10.19 -17.90
C ARG A 162 14.51 11.23 -18.59
N LEU A 163 15.47 11.80 -17.87
CA LEU A 163 16.41 12.78 -18.41
C LEU A 163 17.31 12.15 -19.48
N LEU A 164 17.72 10.90 -19.27
CA LEU A 164 18.54 10.15 -20.22
C LEU A 164 17.80 9.81 -21.52
N TYR A 165 16.46 9.85 -21.54
CA TYR A 165 15.67 9.59 -22.75
C TYR A 165 15.66 10.83 -23.67
N PRO A 166 16.26 10.76 -24.87
CA PRO A 166 16.48 11.94 -25.72
C PRO A 166 15.22 12.69 -26.17
N TRP A 167 14.04 12.04 -26.11
CA TRP A 167 12.78 12.63 -26.55
C TRP A 167 11.95 13.29 -25.43
N TYR A 168 12.22 12.97 -24.15
CA TYR A 168 11.45 13.48 -23.00
C TYR A 168 12.24 14.47 -22.13
N TRP A 169 13.51 14.71 -22.45
CA TRP A 169 14.42 15.52 -21.64
C TRP A 169 13.98 16.98 -21.46
N PRO A 170 13.44 17.72 -22.46
CA PRO A 170 13.19 19.16 -22.28
C PRO A 170 12.01 19.41 -21.33
N SER A 171 10.93 18.65 -21.49
CA SER A 171 9.74 18.76 -20.62
C SER A 171 10.01 18.24 -19.21
N SER A 172 10.86 17.22 -19.06
CA SER A 172 11.25 16.67 -17.75
C SER A 172 12.19 17.62 -17.00
N CYS A 173 13.17 18.23 -17.69
CA CYS A 173 13.99 19.32 -17.15
C CYS A 173 13.14 20.50 -16.69
N TRP A 174 12.15 20.90 -17.49
CA TRP A 174 11.26 22.00 -17.16
C TRP A 174 10.46 21.75 -15.87
N ASN A 175 9.86 20.55 -15.74
CA ASN A 175 9.14 20.16 -14.53
C ASN A 175 10.06 20.05 -13.30
N PHE A 176 11.31 19.63 -13.49
CA PHE A 176 12.31 19.60 -12.42
C PHE A 176 12.66 21.01 -11.95
N ILE A 177 12.89 21.95 -12.87
CA ILE A 177 13.15 23.36 -12.55
C ILE A 177 11.97 23.94 -11.75
N ILE A 178 10.73 23.73 -12.19
CA ILE A 178 9.53 24.18 -11.47
C ILE A 178 9.47 23.56 -10.07
N SER A 179 9.77 22.27 -9.93
CA SER A 179 9.76 21.57 -8.64
C SER A 179 10.84 22.12 -7.70
N CYS A 180 12.05 22.39 -8.20
CA CYS A 180 13.12 23.04 -7.43
C CYS A 180 12.72 24.45 -6.99
N ILE A 181 12.15 25.26 -7.88
CA ILE A 181 11.68 26.61 -7.55
C ILE A 181 10.60 26.55 -6.47
N SER A 182 9.63 25.64 -6.60
CA SER A 182 8.57 25.44 -5.62
C SER A 182 9.12 24.99 -4.25
N ALA A 183 10.09 24.07 -4.22
CA ALA A 183 10.73 23.62 -2.99
C ALA A 183 11.52 24.74 -2.29
N VAL A 184 12.24 25.56 -3.06
CA VAL A 184 12.95 26.73 -2.54
C VAL A 184 11.96 27.74 -1.96
N LEU A 185 10.87 28.03 -2.68
CA LEU A 185 9.79 28.90 -2.20
C LEU A 185 9.17 28.39 -0.90
N HIS A 186 8.86 27.10 -0.81
CA HIS A 186 8.33 26.50 0.42
C HIS A 186 9.34 26.56 1.58
N SER A 187 10.63 26.35 1.32
CA SER A 187 11.68 26.49 2.33
C SER A 187 11.79 27.92 2.85
N LEU A 188 11.77 28.91 1.94
CA LEU A 188 11.79 30.33 2.28
C LEU A 188 10.55 30.75 3.07
N LEU A 189 9.36 30.32 2.64
CA LEU A 189 8.11 30.57 3.36
C LEU A 189 8.15 29.96 4.76
N ARG A 190 8.67 28.73 4.91
CA ARG A 190 8.79 28.07 6.21
C ARG A 190 9.80 28.78 7.12
N PHE A 191 10.89 29.30 6.56
CA PHE A 191 11.88 30.10 7.29
C PHE A 191 11.34 31.45 7.74
N ILE A 192 10.54 32.12 6.91
CA ILE A 192 9.86 33.37 7.26
C ILE A 192 8.85 33.11 8.37
N PHE A 193 8.05 32.04 8.26
CA PHE A 193 7.05 31.70 9.27
C PHE A 193 7.68 31.33 10.61
N SER A 194 8.76 30.55 10.61
CA SER A 194 9.49 30.23 11.85
C SER A 194 10.21 31.44 12.45
N SER A 195 10.75 32.34 11.62
CA SER A 195 11.32 33.61 12.09
C SER A 195 10.26 34.52 12.70
N TRP A 196 9.06 34.56 12.11
CA TRP A 196 7.92 35.30 12.64
C TRP A 196 7.43 34.74 13.98
N GLU A 197 7.34 33.42 14.11
CA GLU A 197 6.97 32.74 15.35
C GLU A 197 8.01 32.98 16.47
N ASN A 198 9.30 33.01 16.14
CA ASN A 198 10.37 33.36 17.07
C ASN A 198 10.35 34.84 17.49
N LEU A 199 9.90 35.75 16.63
CA LEU A 199 9.71 37.17 16.93
C LEU A 199 8.51 37.43 17.85
N TRP A 200 7.46 36.61 17.73
CA TRP A 200 6.26 36.69 18.58
C TRP A 200 6.38 35.95 19.91
N ARG A 201 7.45 35.20 20.14
CA ARG A 201 7.73 34.62 21.46
C ARG A 201 8.17 35.74 22.42
N PRO A 202 7.35 36.11 23.42
CA PRO A 202 7.76 37.08 24.42
C PRO A 202 9.00 36.54 25.12
N LYS A 203 10.01 37.40 25.22
CA LYS A 203 11.25 37.15 25.97
C LYS A 203 10.84 37.03 27.45
N ASN A 204 10.49 35.84 27.91
CA ASN A 204 10.31 35.57 29.33
C ASN A 204 11.69 35.68 30.00
N HIS A 205 12.06 36.91 30.36
CA HIS A 205 13.05 37.17 31.39
C HIS A 205 12.40 36.79 32.72
N GLN A 206 12.90 35.73 33.32
CA GLN A 206 12.73 35.47 34.74
C GLN A 206 14.09 35.04 35.31
N PRO A 207 14.32 35.33 36.61
CA PRO A 207 15.30 36.31 37.10
C PRO A 207 16.74 35.80 37.21
#